data_AF-A0A081SHS4-F1
#
_entry.id   AF-A0A081SHS4-F1
#
_cell.length_a   1.000
_cell.length_b   1.000
_cell.length_c   1.000
_cell.angle_alpha   90.00
_cell.angle_beta   90.00
_cell.angle_gamma   90.00
#
_symmetry.space_group_name_H-M   'P 1'
#
loop_
_entity.id
_entity.type
_entity.pdbx_description
1 polymer ?
#
loop_
_entity_poly.entity_id
_entity_poly.type
_entity_poly.pdbx_seq_one_letter_code
_entity_poly.pdbx_strand_id
1 'polypeptide(L)'
;MIRLLFLSLCILFCSVRADAQYNWVNSMVSISSTVNRDLGDVLRTKKLVDDVDALKNRQKGAPTPPALSAPAKVNYAATDFKPTGSRLMLEQFAAVAAEAERPRLRQALRDVLVSYEKEVRKNNLAYALAFFIGGNLQIIGETEIPDDASEALAADCHNALLEMDALKTMSAKDKQQLYETLILTTGMAAALYYQAIESHDDALKKQAQAMARESLEQFGFKFN
;
A
#
# COMPACT_ATOMS: atom_id res chain seq x y z
N MET A 1 -11.83 -10.97 -1.24
CA MET A 1 -10.98 -11.78 -2.17
C MET A 1 -9.49 -11.77 -1.78
N ILE A 2 -9.02 -10.69 -1.15
CA ILE A 2 -7.68 -10.48 -0.57
C ILE A 2 -7.21 -11.64 0.37
N ARG A 3 -8.09 -12.23 1.19
CA ARG A 3 -7.73 -13.28 2.18
C ARG A 3 -7.01 -14.53 1.63
N LEU A 4 -7.39 -15.04 0.46
CA LEU A 4 -6.79 -16.27 -0.11
C LEU A 4 -5.36 -16.05 -0.59
N LEU A 5 -5.04 -14.81 -0.93
CA LEU A 5 -3.79 -14.37 -1.55
C LEU A 5 -2.68 -14.24 -0.48
N PHE A 6 -3.07 -13.93 0.75
CA PHE A 6 -2.14 -13.79 1.88
C PHE A 6 -1.83 -15.10 2.61
N LEU A 7 -2.71 -16.10 2.57
CA LEU A 7 -2.51 -17.37 3.28
C LEU A 7 -1.24 -18.13 2.83
N SER A 8 -0.93 -18.16 1.52
CA SER A 8 0.32 -18.77 1.04
C SER A 8 1.58 -17.95 1.38
N LEU A 9 1.44 -16.66 1.68
CA LEU A 9 2.58 -15.80 2.05
C LEU A 9 3.00 -15.98 3.51
N CYS A 10 2.07 -16.35 4.40
CA CYS A 10 2.25 -16.40 5.86
C CYS A 10 3.35 -17.38 6.30
N ILE A 11 3.52 -18.50 5.61
CA ILE A 11 4.55 -19.50 5.96
C ILE A 11 5.97 -18.95 5.73
N LEU A 12 6.13 -17.96 4.86
CA LEU A 12 7.45 -17.45 4.44
C LEU A 12 8.07 -16.43 5.42
N PHE A 13 7.25 -15.75 6.23
CA PHE A 13 7.70 -14.62 7.07
C PHE A 13 8.10 -15.00 8.51
N CYS A 14 7.88 -16.25 8.96
CA CYS A 14 8.16 -16.69 10.33
C CYS A 14 9.63 -16.59 10.79
N SER A 15 10.60 -16.35 9.89
CA SER A 15 12.03 -16.42 10.21
C SER A 15 12.76 -15.07 10.22
N VAL A 16 12.13 -13.99 9.75
CA VAL A 16 12.74 -12.66 9.73
C VAL A 16 12.71 -12.04 11.14
N ARG A 17 13.86 -11.72 11.72
CA ARG A 17 13.99 -11.11 13.05
C ARG A 17 13.26 -9.76 13.14
N ALA A 18 12.66 -9.46 14.30
CA ALA A 18 11.92 -8.22 14.57
C ALA A 18 12.72 -6.93 14.30
N ASP A 19 14.03 -6.92 14.58
CA ASP A 19 14.88 -5.73 14.35
C ASP A 19 15.08 -5.39 12.87
N ALA A 20 15.02 -6.39 11.99
CA ALA A 20 15.08 -6.18 10.54
C ALA A 20 13.78 -5.56 9.99
N GLN A 21 12.66 -5.77 10.68
CA GLN A 21 11.34 -5.28 10.28
C GLN A 21 11.15 -3.78 10.56
N TYR A 22 11.81 -3.22 11.59
CA TYR A 22 11.72 -1.78 11.92
C TYR A 22 12.67 -0.89 11.11
N ASN A 23 13.89 -1.35 10.83
CA ASN A 23 14.84 -0.62 9.96
C ASN A 23 14.39 -0.55 8.49
N TRP A 24 13.42 -1.39 8.13
CA TRP A 24 12.88 -1.52 6.79
C TRP A 24 12.12 -0.28 6.33
N VAL A 25 11.14 0.17 7.11
CA VAL A 25 10.25 1.27 6.73
C VAL A 25 11.09 2.54 6.54
N ASN A 26 12.03 2.80 7.45
CA ASN A 26 12.94 3.94 7.40
C ASN A 26 13.90 3.92 6.19
N SER A 27 14.44 2.74 5.83
CA SER A 27 15.38 2.62 4.71
C SER A 27 14.73 2.88 3.34
N MET A 28 13.45 2.51 3.20
CA MET A 28 12.75 2.58 1.91
C MET A 28 12.20 3.95 1.56
N VAL A 29 11.85 4.72 2.58
CA VAL A 29 11.38 6.10 2.45
C VAL A 29 12.50 7.01 1.95
N SER A 30 13.76 6.74 2.33
CA SER A 30 14.89 7.56 1.89
C SER A 30 15.08 7.55 0.37
N ILE A 31 14.71 6.44 -0.30
CA ILE A 31 14.82 6.24 -1.75
C ILE A 31 13.79 7.11 -2.51
N SER A 32 12.72 7.57 -1.85
CA SER A 32 11.60 8.32 -2.45
C SER A 32 11.40 9.72 -1.82
N SER A 33 12.41 10.27 -1.14
CA SER A 33 12.25 11.46 -0.28
C SER A 33 11.62 12.69 -0.96
N THR A 34 11.92 12.96 -2.24
CA THR A 34 11.29 14.08 -2.99
C THR A 34 9.82 13.78 -3.34
N VAL A 35 9.54 12.56 -3.81
CA VAL A 35 8.18 12.15 -4.21
C VAL A 35 7.26 12.02 -3.00
N ASN A 36 7.78 11.54 -1.87
CA ASN A 36 7.01 11.39 -0.63
C ASN A 36 6.61 12.75 -0.05
N ARG A 37 7.45 13.78 -0.20
CA ARG A 37 7.11 15.14 0.27
C ARG A 37 5.95 15.71 -0.53
N ASP A 38 6.08 15.74 -1.86
CA ASP A 38 5.07 16.34 -2.73
C ASP A 38 3.77 15.52 -2.73
N LEU A 39 3.86 14.18 -2.68
CA LEU A 39 2.70 13.31 -2.52
C LEU A 39 2.03 13.52 -1.16
N GLY A 40 2.82 13.60 -0.08
CA GLY A 40 2.29 13.88 1.25
C GLY A 40 1.60 15.24 1.33
N ASP A 41 2.13 16.27 0.67
CA ASP A 41 1.48 17.58 0.60
C ASP A 41 0.16 17.53 -0.15
N VAL A 42 0.08 16.84 -1.28
CA VAL A 42 -1.17 16.67 -2.03
C VAL A 42 -2.19 15.84 -1.26
N LEU A 43 -1.77 14.74 -0.62
CA LEU A 43 -2.64 13.91 0.21
C LEU A 43 -3.17 14.67 1.43
N ARG A 44 -2.37 15.57 2.02
CA ARG A 44 -2.77 16.43 3.15
C ARG A 44 -3.67 17.60 2.74
N THR A 45 -3.40 18.23 1.60
CA THR A 45 -4.18 19.41 1.14
C THR A 45 -5.51 19.02 0.54
N LYS A 46 -5.64 17.79 0.04
CA LYS A 46 -6.92 17.25 -0.39
C LYS A 46 -7.61 16.51 0.75
N LYS A 47 -8.93 16.51 0.61
CA LYS A 47 -9.92 15.80 1.44
C LYS A 47 -9.66 14.29 1.55
N LEU A 48 -8.62 13.72 0.95
CA LEU A 48 -8.30 12.29 1.05
C LEU A 48 -8.10 11.84 2.50
N VAL A 49 -7.50 12.67 3.36
CA VAL A 49 -7.43 12.37 4.81
C VAL A 49 -8.83 12.41 5.45
N ASP A 50 -9.64 13.43 5.11
CA ASP A 50 -11.01 13.54 5.62
C ASP A 50 -11.93 12.42 5.11
N ASP A 51 -11.71 11.95 3.88
CA ASP A 51 -12.42 10.86 3.23
C ASP A 51 -11.95 9.52 3.81
N VAL A 52 -10.68 9.41 4.22
CA VAL A 52 -10.19 8.30 5.05
C VAL A 52 -10.86 8.29 6.41
N ASP A 53 -11.03 9.44 7.06
CA ASP A 53 -11.77 9.51 8.31
C ASP A 53 -13.27 9.24 8.09
N ALA A 54 -13.84 9.63 6.95
CA ALA A 54 -15.19 9.25 6.54
C ALA A 54 -15.29 7.74 6.29
N LEU A 55 -14.28 7.11 5.69
CA LEU A 55 -14.18 5.65 5.52
C LEU A 55 -14.12 4.96 6.89
N LYS A 56 -13.27 5.43 7.81
CA LYS A 56 -13.23 4.93 9.20
C LYS A 56 -14.58 5.10 9.91
N ASN A 57 -15.26 6.23 9.70
CA ASN A 57 -16.57 6.48 10.32
C ASN A 57 -17.68 5.61 9.73
N ARG A 58 -17.61 5.28 8.43
CA ARG A 58 -18.48 4.27 7.80
C ARG A 58 -18.24 2.87 8.35
N GLN A 59 -16.99 2.52 8.66
CA GLN A 59 -16.65 1.25 9.31
C GLN A 59 -17.27 1.12 10.72
N LYS A 60 -17.49 2.23 11.43
CA LYS A 60 -18.10 2.25 12.77
C LYS A 60 -19.64 2.20 12.78
N GLY A 61 -20.30 1.97 11.63
CA GLY A 61 -21.76 1.85 11.56
C GLY A 61 -22.53 3.16 11.71
N ALA A 62 -21.89 4.31 11.44
CA ALA A 62 -22.57 5.59 11.37
C ALA A 62 -23.62 5.61 10.23
N PRO A 63 -24.68 6.44 10.31
CA PRO A 63 -25.73 6.48 9.30
C PRO A 63 -25.15 6.69 7.90
N THR A 64 -25.55 5.83 6.97
CA THR A 64 -25.07 5.82 5.58
C THR A 64 -25.22 7.22 4.98
N PRO A 65 -24.12 7.91 4.61
CA PRO A 65 -24.20 9.13 3.82
C PRO A 65 -24.93 8.83 2.50
N PRO A 66 -25.47 9.85 1.80
CA PRO A 66 -26.06 9.65 0.48
C PRO A 66 -25.11 8.83 -0.38
N ALA A 67 -25.63 7.78 -1.03
CA ALA A 67 -24.87 6.93 -1.92
C ALA A 67 -24.02 7.83 -2.83
N LEU A 68 -22.70 7.67 -2.78
CA LEU A 68 -21.82 8.34 -3.74
C LEU A 68 -22.36 7.97 -5.12
N SER A 69 -22.72 8.99 -5.91
CA SER A 69 -23.12 8.82 -7.30
C SER A 69 -22.15 7.83 -7.94
N ALA A 70 -22.67 6.78 -8.59
CA ALA A 70 -21.83 5.78 -9.24
C ALA A 70 -20.73 6.51 -10.01
N PRO A 71 -19.44 6.25 -9.71
CA PRO A 71 -18.36 7.07 -10.21
C PRO A 71 -18.47 7.11 -11.73
N ALA A 72 -18.54 8.32 -12.30
CA ALA A 72 -18.42 8.48 -13.74
C ALA A 72 -17.16 7.71 -14.18
N LYS A 73 -17.22 6.97 -15.30
CA LYS A 73 -16.09 6.15 -15.78
C LYS A 73 -14.81 6.98 -15.79
N VAL A 74 -13.94 6.77 -14.80
CA VAL A 74 -12.68 7.49 -14.68
C VAL A 74 -11.70 6.92 -15.70
N ASN A 75 -11.05 7.81 -16.46
CA ASN A 75 -10.01 7.40 -17.39
C ASN A 75 -8.64 7.40 -16.69
N TYR A 76 -8.23 6.24 -16.19
CA TYR A 76 -6.98 6.07 -15.47
C TYR A 76 -5.71 6.15 -16.33
N ALA A 77 -5.79 6.37 -17.65
CA ALA A 77 -4.64 6.36 -18.54
C ALA A 77 -3.55 7.38 -18.16
N ALA A 78 -3.93 8.52 -17.57
CA ALA A 78 -2.98 9.55 -17.16
C ALA A 78 -2.10 9.15 -15.96
N THR A 79 -2.47 8.11 -15.22
CA THR A 79 -1.67 7.53 -14.13
C THR A 79 -1.06 6.16 -14.48
N ASP A 80 -1.20 5.72 -15.73
CA ASP A 80 -0.49 4.55 -16.24
C ASP A 80 0.99 4.89 -16.48
N PHE A 81 1.85 3.88 -16.38
CA PHE A 81 3.24 3.98 -16.81
C PHE A 81 3.69 2.71 -17.55
N LYS A 82 4.75 2.85 -18.36
CA LYS A 82 5.40 1.72 -19.01
C LYS A 82 6.53 1.21 -18.10
N PRO A 83 6.51 -0.04 -17.63
CA PRO A 83 7.59 -0.57 -16.80
C PRO A 83 8.89 -0.72 -17.61
N THR A 84 10.03 -0.71 -16.94
CA THR A 84 11.37 -0.82 -17.53
C THR A 84 11.76 -2.27 -17.91
N GLY A 85 10.87 -3.24 -17.66
CA GLY A 85 11.07 -4.66 -17.99
C GLY A 85 11.72 -5.51 -16.90
N SER A 86 12.27 -4.91 -15.86
CA SER A 86 12.78 -5.58 -14.65
C SER A 86 12.08 -5.04 -13.40
N ARG A 87 12.02 -5.83 -12.33
CA ARG A 87 11.52 -5.38 -11.02
C ARG A 87 12.62 -4.62 -10.30
N LEU A 88 12.34 -3.42 -9.83
CA LEU A 88 13.34 -2.48 -9.36
C LEU A 88 13.52 -2.54 -7.84
N MET A 89 12.41 -2.74 -7.12
CA MET A 89 12.39 -2.70 -5.66
C MET A 89 12.60 -4.07 -5.02
N LEU A 90 12.43 -5.16 -5.78
CA LEU A 90 12.52 -6.53 -5.27
C LEU A 90 13.83 -6.85 -4.54
N GLU A 91 14.98 -6.49 -5.11
CA GLU A 91 16.28 -6.72 -4.48
C GLU A 91 16.51 -5.80 -3.27
N GLN A 92 16.03 -4.56 -3.35
CA GLN A 92 16.17 -3.60 -2.25
C GLN A 92 15.36 -4.06 -1.04
N PHE A 93 14.17 -4.63 -1.27
CA PHE A 93 13.36 -5.24 -0.24
C PHE A 93 13.94 -6.56 0.26
N ALA A 94 14.49 -7.40 -0.60
CA ALA A 94 15.13 -8.64 -0.16
C ALA A 94 16.40 -8.38 0.68
N ALA A 95 17.12 -7.28 0.41
CA ALA A 95 18.39 -6.96 1.05
C ALA A 95 18.29 -6.71 2.57
N VAL A 96 17.09 -6.39 3.09
CA VAL A 96 16.85 -6.18 4.53
C VAL A 96 16.95 -7.48 5.34
N ALA A 97 16.75 -8.63 4.69
CA ALA A 97 16.89 -9.93 5.32
C ALA A 97 18.36 -10.40 5.32
N ALA A 98 18.65 -11.31 6.25
CA ALA A 98 19.93 -12.01 6.28
C ALA A 98 20.17 -12.76 4.95
N GLU A 99 21.43 -12.88 4.51
CA GLU A 99 21.80 -13.46 3.20
C GLU A 99 21.10 -14.80 2.91
N ALA A 100 21.03 -15.68 3.91
CA ALA A 100 20.40 -16.98 3.80
C ALA A 100 18.88 -16.93 3.54
N GLU A 101 18.21 -15.85 3.95
CA GLU A 101 16.76 -15.67 3.82
C GLU A 101 16.35 -14.88 2.58
N ARG A 102 17.30 -14.16 1.96
CA ARG A 102 17.04 -13.27 0.81
C ARG A 102 16.32 -13.98 -0.35
N PRO A 103 16.69 -15.21 -0.78
CA PRO A 103 15.99 -15.88 -1.87
C PRO A 103 14.51 -16.12 -1.56
N ARG A 104 14.21 -16.51 -0.31
CA ARG A 104 12.84 -16.77 0.16
C ARG A 104 12.03 -15.49 0.21
N LEU A 105 12.59 -14.43 0.80
CA LEU A 105 11.93 -13.13 0.86
C LEU A 105 11.70 -12.55 -0.54
N ARG A 106 12.68 -12.63 -1.43
CA ARG A 106 12.56 -12.22 -2.85
C ARG A 106 11.39 -12.92 -3.54
N GLN A 107 11.21 -14.22 -3.31
CA GLN A 107 10.09 -14.95 -3.87
C GLN A 107 8.75 -14.44 -3.30
N ALA A 108 8.64 -14.28 -1.98
CA ALA A 108 7.43 -13.75 -1.35
C ALA A 108 7.06 -12.35 -1.89
N LEU A 109 8.03 -11.44 -2.00
CA LEU A 109 7.83 -10.09 -2.54
C LEU A 109 7.36 -10.13 -4.01
N ARG A 110 7.88 -11.08 -4.80
CA ARG A 110 7.43 -11.29 -6.18
C ARG A 110 5.98 -11.74 -6.22
N ASP A 111 5.62 -12.66 -5.34
CA ASP A 111 4.26 -13.21 -5.27
C ASP A 111 3.25 -12.14 -4.86
N VAL A 112 3.62 -11.21 -3.97
CA VAL A 112 2.82 -10.01 -3.65
C VAL A 112 2.53 -9.19 -4.91
N LEU A 113 3.56 -8.81 -5.67
CA LEU A 113 3.40 -7.99 -6.88
C LEU A 113 2.55 -8.70 -7.94
N VAL A 114 2.85 -9.96 -8.22
CA VAL A 114 2.13 -10.78 -9.21
C VAL A 114 0.65 -10.89 -8.85
N SER A 115 0.37 -11.08 -7.57
CA SER A 115 -0.99 -11.31 -7.12
C SER A 115 -1.80 -10.03 -7.06
N TYR A 116 -1.20 -8.92 -6.61
CA TYR A 116 -1.79 -7.59 -6.75
C TYR A 116 -2.16 -7.31 -8.22
N GLU A 117 -1.24 -7.55 -9.15
CA GLU A 117 -1.42 -7.28 -10.57
C GLU A 117 -2.49 -8.16 -11.26
N LYS A 118 -2.95 -9.25 -10.63
CA LYS A 118 -4.05 -10.07 -11.16
C LYS A 118 -5.41 -9.43 -10.92
N GLU A 119 -5.55 -8.72 -9.80
CA GLU A 119 -6.85 -8.23 -9.31
C GLU A 119 -7.15 -6.80 -9.73
N VAL A 120 -6.11 -6.02 -10.07
CA VAL A 120 -6.22 -4.58 -10.31
C VAL A 120 -5.58 -4.15 -11.62
N ARG A 121 -5.78 -2.89 -11.99
CA ARG A 121 -5.12 -2.29 -13.17
C ARG A 121 -3.60 -2.28 -12.98
N LYS A 122 -2.91 -3.09 -13.78
CA LYS A 122 -1.43 -3.20 -13.79
C LYS A 122 -0.77 -1.88 -14.17
N ASN A 123 0.38 -1.61 -13.55
CA ASN A 123 1.23 -0.46 -13.86
C ASN A 123 0.49 0.90 -13.78
N ASN A 124 -0.43 1.03 -12.83
CA ASN A 124 -1.17 2.26 -12.57
C ASN A 124 -0.89 2.77 -11.16
N LEU A 125 -0.43 4.01 -11.06
CA LEU A 125 -0.06 4.62 -9.77
C LEU A 125 -1.27 4.95 -8.89
N ALA A 126 -2.42 5.27 -9.47
CA ALA A 126 -3.62 5.56 -8.69
C ALA A 126 -4.12 4.32 -7.95
N TYR A 127 -4.16 3.17 -8.63
CA TYR A 127 -4.51 1.90 -8.00
C TYR A 127 -3.48 1.49 -6.92
N ALA A 128 -2.18 1.66 -7.19
CA ALA A 128 -1.16 1.31 -6.20
C ALA A 128 -1.24 2.19 -4.95
N LEU A 129 -1.52 3.48 -5.12
CA LEU A 129 -1.71 4.41 -4.02
C LEU A 129 -2.99 4.12 -3.23
N ALA A 130 -4.10 3.81 -3.93
CA ALA A 130 -5.34 3.43 -3.28
C ALA A 130 -5.21 2.11 -2.51
N PHE A 131 -4.51 1.12 -3.07
CA PHE A 131 -4.18 -0.11 -2.36
C PHE A 131 -3.31 0.16 -1.14
N PHE A 132 -2.34 1.05 -1.25
CA PHE A 132 -1.51 1.45 -0.12
C PHE A 132 -2.32 2.09 1.00
N ILE A 133 -3.17 3.07 0.68
CA ILE A 133 -4.01 3.75 1.67
C ILE A 133 -5.03 2.77 2.26
N GLY A 134 -5.83 2.15 1.40
CA GLY A 134 -6.93 1.27 1.81
C GLY A 134 -6.45 0.02 2.54
N GLY A 135 -5.41 -0.64 2.03
CA GLY A 135 -4.85 -1.84 2.64
C GLY A 135 -4.28 -1.59 4.03
N ASN A 136 -3.51 -0.52 4.21
CA ASN A 136 -2.98 -0.16 5.53
C ASN A 136 -4.09 0.26 6.51
N LEU A 137 -5.12 0.98 6.06
CA LEU A 137 -6.28 1.31 6.90
C LEU A 137 -7.07 0.08 7.32
N GLN A 138 -7.25 -0.89 6.42
CA GLN A 138 -7.90 -2.15 6.74
C GLN A 138 -7.13 -2.95 7.81
N ILE A 139 -5.81 -2.96 7.74
CA ILE A 139 -4.96 -3.60 8.76
C ILE A 139 -5.12 -2.89 10.13
N ILE A 140 -5.06 -1.56 10.14
CA ILE A 140 -5.19 -0.76 11.37
C ILE A 140 -6.58 -0.88 11.99
N GLY A 141 -7.63 -0.79 11.18
CA GLY A 141 -9.03 -0.79 11.63
C GLY A 141 -9.67 -2.18 11.72
N GLU A 142 -8.93 -3.23 11.33
CA GLU A 142 -9.39 -4.63 11.27
C GLU A 142 -10.71 -4.81 10.48
N THR A 143 -10.97 -3.91 9.52
CA THR A 143 -12.25 -3.83 8.80
C THR A 143 -12.01 -3.82 7.30
N GLU A 144 -12.71 -4.70 6.57
CA GLU A 144 -12.63 -4.79 5.11
C GLU A 144 -13.22 -3.54 4.45
N ILE A 145 -12.51 -3.03 3.44
CA ILE A 145 -13.01 -1.95 2.60
C ILE A 145 -13.78 -2.58 1.44
N PRO A 146 -15.07 -2.23 1.25
CA PRO A 146 -15.85 -2.70 0.11
C PRO A 146 -15.22 -2.34 -1.25
N ASP A 147 -15.52 -3.13 -2.28
CA ASP A 147 -14.94 -2.94 -3.62
C ASP A 147 -15.32 -1.58 -4.24
N ASP A 148 -16.56 -1.11 -4.02
CA ASP A 148 -17.02 0.20 -4.51
C ASP A 148 -16.31 1.36 -3.82
N ALA A 149 -16.07 1.25 -2.51
CA ALA A 149 -15.26 2.20 -1.75
C ALA A 149 -13.79 2.18 -2.19
N SER A 150 -13.25 1.00 -2.53
CA SER A 150 -11.89 0.85 -3.04
C SER A 150 -11.73 1.51 -4.41
N GLU A 151 -12.72 1.36 -5.30
CA GLU A 151 -12.72 2.01 -6.62
C GLU A 151 -12.90 3.53 -6.50
N ALA A 152 -13.75 4.01 -5.60
CA ALA A 152 -13.87 5.43 -5.30
C ALA A 152 -12.54 6.01 -4.80
N LEU A 153 -11.84 5.30 -3.90
CA LEU A 153 -10.52 5.70 -3.42
C LEU A 153 -9.49 5.74 -4.55
N ALA A 154 -9.54 4.79 -5.51
CA ALA A 154 -8.69 4.83 -6.71
C ALA A 154 -8.96 6.05 -7.59
N ALA A 155 -10.22 6.43 -7.77
CA ALA A 155 -10.60 7.65 -8.48
C ALA A 155 -10.06 8.92 -7.78
N ASP A 156 -10.17 8.99 -6.46
CA ASP A 156 -9.65 10.12 -5.68
C ASP A 156 -8.12 10.20 -5.74
N CYS A 157 -7.44 9.06 -5.62
CA CYS A 157 -6.00 8.96 -5.81
C CYS A 157 -5.57 9.39 -7.22
N HIS A 158 -6.33 9.02 -8.24
CA HIS A 158 -6.07 9.45 -9.61
C HIS A 158 -6.14 10.97 -9.73
N ASN A 159 -7.22 11.59 -9.27
CA ASN A 159 -7.39 13.03 -9.31
C ASN A 159 -6.27 13.77 -8.56
N ALA A 160 -5.92 13.29 -7.36
CA ALA A 160 -4.80 13.83 -6.58
C ALA A 160 -3.48 13.76 -7.35
N LEU A 161 -3.18 12.61 -7.97
CA LEU A 161 -1.97 12.40 -8.75
C LEU A 161 -1.88 13.33 -9.98
N LEU A 162 -2.99 13.67 -10.63
CA LEU A 162 -2.98 14.60 -11.77
C LEU A 162 -2.59 16.04 -11.40
N GLU A 163 -2.82 16.42 -10.15
CA GLU A 163 -2.45 17.74 -9.63
C GLU A 163 -0.98 17.82 -9.23
N MET A 164 -0.28 16.68 -9.12
CA MET A 164 1.15 16.65 -8.83
C MET A 164 1.97 16.96 -10.07
N ASP A 165 2.57 18.15 -10.12
CA ASP A 165 3.53 18.50 -11.19
C ASP A 165 4.74 17.56 -11.21
N ALA A 166 5.18 17.09 -10.04
CA ALA A 166 6.23 16.08 -9.93
C ALA A 166 5.92 14.83 -10.77
N LEU A 167 4.67 14.34 -10.76
CA LEU A 167 4.28 13.15 -11.51
C LEU A 167 4.43 13.30 -13.04
N LYS A 168 4.23 14.52 -13.56
CA LYS A 168 4.41 14.83 -14.98
C LYS A 168 5.89 14.73 -15.39
N THR A 169 6.78 15.06 -14.47
CA THR A 169 8.24 15.05 -14.69
C THR A 169 8.92 13.72 -14.32
N MET A 170 8.25 12.85 -13.55
CA MET A 170 8.80 11.55 -13.14
C MET A 170 9.10 10.67 -14.35
N SER A 171 10.29 10.07 -14.35
CA SER A 171 10.65 9.06 -15.35
C SER A 171 9.80 7.80 -15.18
N ALA A 172 9.73 6.97 -16.23
CA ALA A 172 9.07 5.67 -16.14
C ALA A 172 9.67 4.77 -15.04
N LYS A 173 10.98 4.87 -14.83
CA LYS A 173 11.70 4.16 -13.77
C LYS A 173 11.23 4.62 -12.39
N ASP A 174 11.15 5.93 -12.15
CA ASP A 174 10.73 6.48 -10.85
C ASP A 174 9.27 6.12 -10.55
N LYS A 175 8.39 6.18 -11.57
CA LYS A 175 6.99 5.73 -11.45
C LYS A 175 6.90 4.25 -11.07
N GLN A 176 7.73 3.41 -11.68
CA GLN A 176 7.78 1.99 -11.33
C GLN A 176 8.30 1.76 -9.92
N GLN A 177 9.34 2.48 -9.48
CA GLN A 177 9.85 2.36 -8.11
C GLN A 177 8.78 2.77 -7.09
N LEU A 178 8.09 3.88 -7.31
CA LEU A 178 6.97 4.30 -6.46
C LEU A 178 5.87 3.23 -6.42
N TYR A 179 5.43 2.75 -7.59
CA TYR A 179 4.41 1.71 -7.72
C TYR A 179 4.77 0.45 -6.93
N GLU A 180 5.98 -0.11 -7.13
CA GLU A 180 6.42 -1.32 -6.44
C GLU A 180 6.58 -1.07 -4.94
N THR A 181 7.06 0.11 -4.54
CA THR A 181 7.22 0.47 -3.12
C THR A 181 5.86 0.47 -2.40
N LEU A 182 4.85 1.14 -2.98
CA LEU A 182 3.50 1.22 -2.41
C LEU A 182 2.89 -0.18 -2.20
N ILE A 183 3.01 -1.04 -3.22
CA ILE A 183 2.44 -2.39 -3.19
C ILE A 183 3.18 -3.28 -2.20
N LEU A 184 4.51 -3.31 -2.26
CA LEU A 184 5.31 -4.17 -1.41
C LEU A 184 5.15 -3.77 0.06
N THR A 185 5.26 -2.48 0.38
CA THR A 185 5.10 -1.94 1.75
C THR A 185 3.81 -2.46 2.40
N THR A 186 2.70 -2.31 1.69
CA THR A 186 1.38 -2.75 2.14
C THR A 186 1.24 -4.27 2.16
N GLY A 187 1.75 -4.94 1.14
CA GLY A 187 1.67 -6.40 1.02
C GLY A 187 2.39 -7.10 2.17
N MET A 188 3.49 -6.56 2.68
CA MET A 188 4.19 -7.18 3.81
C MET A 188 3.46 -6.94 5.13
N ALA A 189 2.95 -5.72 5.36
CA ALA A 189 2.12 -5.45 6.53
C ALA A 189 0.89 -6.38 6.53
N ALA A 190 0.25 -6.56 5.38
CA ALA A 190 -0.86 -7.49 5.22
C ALA A 190 -0.44 -8.95 5.45
N ALA A 191 0.73 -9.37 4.99
CA ALA A 191 1.24 -10.72 5.23
C ALA A 191 1.43 -11.00 6.73
N LEU A 192 2.06 -10.07 7.47
CA LEU A 192 2.23 -10.18 8.91
C LEU A 192 0.87 -10.18 9.63
N TYR A 193 -0.06 -9.32 9.19
CA TYR A 193 -1.40 -9.25 9.77
C TYR A 193 -2.17 -10.56 9.61
N TYR A 194 -2.23 -11.11 8.39
CA TYR A 194 -2.96 -12.36 8.17
C TYR A 194 -2.27 -13.56 8.80
N GLN A 195 -0.94 -13.57 8.85
CA GLN A 195 -0.19 -14.59 9.61
C GLN A 195 -0.57 -14.52 11.09
N ALA A 196 -0.63 -13.32 11.67
CA ALA A 196 -1.02 -13.14 13.06
C ALA A 196 -2.44 -13.63 13.36
N ILE A 197 -3.39 -13.41 12.43
CA ILE A 197 -4.76 -13.94 12.56
C ILE A 197 -4.76 -15.47 12.53
N GLU A 198 -4.00 -16.08 11.61
CA GLU A 198 -3.93 -17.53 11.46
C GLU A 198 -3.22 -18.21 12.65
N SER A 199 -2.15 -17.60 13.16
CA SER A 199 -1.37 -18.13 14.29
C SER A 199 -1.89 -17.69 15.66
N HIS A 200 -2.96 -16.89 15.71
CA HIS A 200 -3.47 -16.27 16.93
C HIS A 200 -2.40 -15.49 17.72
N ASP A 201 -1.50 -14.80 17.02
CA ASP A 201 -0.39 -14.05 17.60
C ASP A 201 -0.72 -12.56 17.69
N ASP A 202 -1.23 -12.12 18.84
CA ASP A 202 -1.58 -10.71 19.07
C ASP A 202 -0.37 -9.76 19.01
N ALA A 203 0.84 -10.23 19.32
CA ALA A 203 2.03 -9.40 19.24
C ALA A 203 2.39 -9.13 17.78
N LEU A 204 2.34 -10.16 16.93
CA LEU A 204 2.53 -10.04 15.49
C LEU A 204 1.42 -9.17 14.86
N LYS A 205 0.18 -9.29 15.33
CA LYS A 205 -0.93 -8.44 14.85
C LYS A 205 -0.65 -6.96 15.15
N LYS A 206 -0.26 -6.64 16.39
CA LYS A 206 0.10 -5.26 16.79
C LYS A 206 1.28 -4.73 15.99
N GLN A 207 2.25 -5.58 15.68
CA GLN A 207 3.39 -5.21 14.86
C GLN A 207 2.97 -4.88 13.42
N ALA A 208 2.11 -5.70 12.81
CA ALA A 208 1.56 -5.42 11.48
C ALA A 208 0.78 -4.10 11.45
N GLN A 209 -0.02 -3.84 12.49
CA GLN A 209 -0.75 -2.57 12.66
C GLN A 209 0.17 -1.37 12.84
N ALA A 210 1.25 -1.51 13.61
CA ALA A 210 2.25 -0.46 13.78
C ALA A 210 2.96 -0.16 12.45
N MET A 211 3.35 -1.19 11.70
CA MET A 211 3.96 -1.04 10.39
C MET A 211 3.02 -0.35 9.39
N ALA A 212 1.75 -0.74 9.36
CA ALA A 212 0.74 -0.11 8.51
C ALA A 212 0.51 1.37 8.88
N ARG A 213 0.50 1.68 10.18
CA ARG A 213 0.37 3.04 10.69
C ARG A 213 1.57 3.90 10.31
N GLU A 214 2.78 3.43 10.60
CA GLU A 214 4.02 4.15 10.30
C GLU A 214 4.15 4.42 8.80
N SER A 215 3.77 3.42 7.97
CA SER A 215 3.74 3.57 6.52
C SER A 215 2.84 4.75 6.12
N LEU A 216 1.61 4.83 6.65
CA LEU A 216 0.71 5.95 6.33
C LEU A 216 1.21 7.29 6.91
N GLU A 217 1.76 7.30 8.11
CA GLU A 217 2.29 8.52 8.73
C GLU A 217 3.40 9.18 7.91
N GLN A 218 4.23 8.37 7.26
CA GLN A 218 5.28 8.86 6.37
C GLN A 218 4.75 9.56 5.11
N PHE A 219 3.52 9.23 4.69
CA PHE A 219 2.81 9.93 3.62
C PHE A 219 1.91 11.06 4.16
N GLY A 220 2.08 11.45 5.42
CA GLY A 220 1.45 12.62 6.02
C GLY A 220 0.09 12.36 6.67
N PHE A 221 -0.37 11.12 6.73
CA PHE A 221 -1.55 10.77 7.52
C PHE A 221 -1.24 10.92 9.02
N LYS A 222 -2.23 11.28 9.82
CA LYS A 222 -2.08 11.38 11.28
C LYS A 222 -3.11 10.50 11.95
N PHE A 223 -2.68 9.77 12.97
CA PHE A 223 -3.55 8.95 13.80
C PHE A 223 -3.47 9.50 15.22
N ASN A 224 -4.55 10.14 15.66
CA ASN A 224 -4.70 10.60 17.05
C ASN A 224 -5.01 9.42 17.98
#